data_AF-A0AAN6LWH6-F1
#
_entry.id   AF-A0AAN6LWH6-F1
#
_cell.length_a   1.000
_cell.length_b   1.000
_cell.length_c   1.000
_cell.angle_alpha   90.00
_cell.angle_beta   90.00
_cell.angle_gamma   90.00
#
_symmetry.space_group_name_H-M   'P 1'
#
loop_
_entity.id
_entity.type
_entity.pdbx_description
1 polymer ?
#
loop_
_entity_poly.entity_id
_entity_poly.type
_entity_poly.pdbx_seq_one_letter_code
_entity_poly.pdbx_strand_id
1 'polypeptide(L)'
;MHLLSLTALASLLPLTTSLPTSPLSTFYLVTSDQSTPTQNSSQLRGVHATTPYSEDPVSQSTLLLRLIGPGYNSLPNFTLTSGVLSTTTSGPHGIGYVQYNSSTVTAGQELQFLARAQEGGM
;
A
#
# COMPACT_ATOMS: atom_id res chain seq x y z
N MET A 1 -30.03 -40.16 -26.92
CA MET A 1 -28.82 -39.45 -26.45
C MET A 1 -29.29 -38.19 -25.73
N HIS A 2 -29.39 -38.20 -24.40
CA HIS A 2 -29.81 -37.04 -23.61
C HIS A 2 -28.57 -36.27 -23.14
N LEU A 3 -28.35 -35.06 -23.67
CA LEU A 3 -27.40 -34.11 -23.11
C LEU A 3 -28.09 -33.36 -21.97
N LEU A 4 -27.61 -33.54 -20.74
CA LEU A 4 -27.94 -32.65 -19.63
C LEU A 4 -26.98 -31.45 -19.67
N SER A 5 -27.50 -30.26 -20.00
CA SER A 5 -26.78 -29.00 -19.81
C SER A 5 -26.97 -28.51 -18.37
N LEU A 6 -25.85 -28.34 -17.66
CA LEU A 6 -25.81 -27.76 -16.32
C LEU A 6 -25.30 -26.31 -16.43
N THR A 7 -26.21 -25.35 -16.54
CA THR A 7 -25.88 -23.92 -16.51
C THR A 7 -25.79 -23.46 -15.06
N ALA A 8 -24.57 -23.36 -14.52
CA ALA A 8 -24.32 -22.74 -13.22
C ALA A 8 -24.35 -21.21 -13.37
N LEU A 9 -25.40 -20.57 -12.85
CA LEU A 9 -25.50 -19.11 -12.78
C LEU A 9 -24.68 -18.61 -11.59
N ALA A 10 -23.44 -18.19 -11.83
CA ALA A 10 -22.61 -17.57 -10.82
C ALA A 10 -23.12 -16.15 -10.53
N SER A 11 -23.81 -15.97 -9.41
CA SER A 11 -24.19 -14.66 -8.88
C SER A 11 -22.94 -13.90 -8.41
N LEU A 12 -22.44 -12.99 -9.24
CA LEU A 12 -21.43 -12.00 -8.85
C LEU A 12 -22.06 -11.00 -7.87
N LEU A 13 -21.84 -11.19 -6.57
CA LEU A 13 -22.13 -10.16 -5.58
C LEU A 13 -21.10 -9.04 -5.76
N PRO A 14 -21.52 -7.77 -5.97
CA PRO A 14 -20.60 -6.65 -5.98
C PRO A 14 -20.01 -6.52 -4.57
N LEU A 15 -18.71 -6.77 -4.45
CA LEU A 15 -17.94 -6.49 -3.25
C LEU A 15 -17.77 -4.97 -3.16
N THR A 16 -18.80 -4.27 -2.67
CA THR A 16 -18.66 -2.85 -2.32
C THR A 16 -17.76 -2.79 -1.10
N THR A 17 -16.47 -2.58 -1.34
CA THR A 17 -15.52 -2.15 -0.32
C THR A 17 -15.96 -0.77 0.16
N SER A 18 -16.69 -0.72 1.28
CA SER A 18 -16.94 0.54 1.96
C SER A 18 -15.59 1.10 2.40
N LEU A 19 -15.17 2.21 1.78
CA LEU A 19 -14.04 2.99 2.28
C LEU A 19 -14.31 3.34 3.74
N PRO A 20 -13.30 3.25 4.64
CA PRO A 20 -13.47 3.68 6.02
C PRO A 20 -13.99 5.13 6.05
N THR A 21 -15.16 5.32 6.66
CA THR A 21 -15.86 6.61 6.77
C THR A 21 -15.22 7.55 7.79
N SER A 22 -14.25 7.07 8.56
CA SER A 22 -13.41 7.92 9.41
C SER A 22 -12.09 8.23 8.69
N PRO A 23 -11.62 9.49 8.72
CA PRO A 23 -10.32 9.81 8.18
C PRO A 23 -9.27 8.98 8.93
N LEU A 24 -8.58 8.09 8.20
CA LEU A 24 -7.45 7.33 8.72
C LEU A 24 -6.32 8.33 9.00
N SER A 25 -6.22 8.79 10.25
CA SER A 25 -5.32 9.88 10.64
C SER A 25 -3.85 9.48 10.55
N THR A 26 -3.52 8.21 10.71
CA THR A 26 -2.23 7.57 10.41
C THR A 26 -2.39 6.05 10.60
N PHE A 27 -1.75 5.22 9.77
CA PHE A 27 -1.78 3.76 9.90
C PHE A 27 -0.51 3.09 9.35
N TYR A 28 -0.31 1.82 9.70
CA TYR A 28 0.76 0.98 9.15
C TYR A 28 0.24 0.15 7.97
N LEU A 29 1.08 -0.06 6.96
CA LEU A 29 0.81 -0.99 5.87
C LEU A 29 1.42 -2.35 6.19
N VAL A 30 0.58 -3.37 6.15
CA VAL A 30 0.96 -4.77 6.38
C VAL A 30 0.39 -5.64 5.25
N THR A 31 1.04 -6.77 5.02
CA THR A 31 0.52 -7.88 4.24
C THR A 31 0.11 -9.01 5.17
N SER A 32 -0.86 -9.83 4.75
CA SER A 32 -1.33 -11.00 5.47
C SER A 32 -1.61 -12.12 4.47
N ASP A 33 -1.42 -13.37 4.89
CA ASP A 33 -1.78 -14.57 4.13
C ASP A 33 -3.29 -14.88 4.19
N GLN A 34 -4.07 -14.07 4.93
CA GLN A 34 -5.50 -14.19 5.07
C GLN A 34 -6.24 -13.38 3.99
N SER A 35 -7.11 -14.04 3.24
CA SER A 35 -7.96 -13.38 2.24
C SER A 35 -9.19 -12.70 2.83
N THR A 36 -9.66 -13.15 3.99
CA THR A 36 -10.84 -12.60 4.66
C THR A 36 -10.47 -11.37 5.50
N PRO A 37 -11.06 -10.18 5.28
CA PRO A 37 -10.79 -9.02 6.12
C PRO A 37 -11.29 -9.24 7.56
N THR A 38 -10.60 -8.64 8.54
CA THR A 38 -11.01 -8.61 9.94
C THR A 38 -10.82 -7.21 10.51
N GLN A 39 -11.66 -6.83 11.47
CA GLN A 39 -11.52 -5.58 12.21
C GLN A 39 -10.46 -5.68 13.32
N ASN A 40 -10.11 -6.90 13.74
CA ASN A 40 -9.12 -7.14 14.79
C ASN A 40 -7.80 -7.58 14.15
N SER A 41 -6.83 -6.67 14.07
CA SER A 41 -5.52 -6.93 13.47
C SER A 41 -4.71 -8.01 14.20
N SER A 42 -4.96 -8.23 15.50
CA SER A 42 -4.32 -9.31 16.27
C SER A 42 -4.78 -10.71 15.84
N GLN A 43 -5.85 -10.81 15.06
CA GLN A 43 -6.33 -12.07 14.49
C GLN A 43 -5.79 -12.33 13.07
N LEU A 44 -5.11 -11.35 12.46
CA LEU A 44 -4.48 -11.55 11.16
C LEU A 44 -3.33 -12.55 11.30
N ARG A 45 -3.28 -13.52 10.37
CA ARG A 45 -2.19 -14.47 10.26
C ARG A 45 -1.13 -13.99 9.28
N GLY A 46 0.09 -14.51 9.41
CA GLY A 46 1.19 -14.23 8.48
C GLY A 46 1.43 -12.74 8.25
N VAL A 47 1.33 -11.92 9.31
CA VAL A 47 1.41 -10.46 9.17
C VAL A 47 2.86 -10.04 8.95
N HIS A 48 3.12 -9.38 7.82
CA HIS A 48 4.41 -8.80 7.52
C HIS A 48 4.25 -7.30 7.27
N ALA A 49 4.98 -6.48 8.02
CA ALA A 49 4.98 -5.05 7.78
C ALA A 49 5.74 -4.70 6.49
N THR A 50 5.33 -3.59 5.88
CA THR A 50 5.93 -3.08 4.65
C THR A 50 6.65 -1.77 4.89
N THR A 51 7.65 -1.49 4.06
CA THR A 51 8.41 -0.24 4.09
C THR A 51 8.59 0.33 2.68
N PRO A 52 8.59 1.66 2.54
CA PRO A 52 9.11 2.31 1.34
C PRO A 52 10.56 1.89 1.13
N TYR A 53 10.91 1.60 -0.12
CA TYR A 53 12.24 1.18 -0.53
C TYR A 53 12.57 1.84 -1.87
N SER A 54 13.79 2.36 -2.01
CA SER A 54 14.27 2.85 -3.30
C SER A 54 15.28 1.88 -3.89
N GLU A 55 15.03 1.44 -5.12
CA GLU A 55 16.00 0.67 -5.92
C GLU A 55 17.23 1.53 -6.28
N ASP A 56 17.04 2.85 -6.43
CA ASP A 56 18.11 3.83 -6.62
C ASP A 56 18.22 4.72 -5.37
N PRO A 57 19.08 4.36 -4.39
CA PRO A 57 19.20 5.10 -3.15
C PRO A 57 19.82 6.49 -3.32
N VAL A 58 20.41 6.79 -4.49
CA VAL A 58 21.02 8.09 -4.75
C VAL A 58 19.95 9.08 -5.19
N SER A 59 19.21 8.77 -6.25
CA SER A 59 18.17 9.70 -6.75
C SER A 59 16.91 9.68 -5.90
N GLN A 60 16.54 8.53 -5.35
CA GLN A 60 15.28 8.28 -4.63
C GLN A 60 14.04 8.87 -5.32
N SER A 61 14.04 8.95 -6.63
CA SER A 61 12.96 9.55 -7.42
C SER A 61 11.63 8.79 -7.27
N THR A 62 11.72 7.48 -7.04
CA THR A 62 10.58 6.58 -6.84
C THR A 62 10.87 5.61 -5.69
N LEU A 63 9.85 5.35 -4.87
CA LEU A 63 9.88 4.29 -3.87
C LEU A 63 8.84 3.21 -4.19
N LEU A 64 9.20 1.97 -3.90
CA LEU A 64 8.33 0.78 -3.93
C LEU A 64 8.04 0.32 -2.50
N LEU A 65 7.07 -0.57 -2.33
CA LEU A 65 6.86 -1.28 -1.07
C LEU A 65 7.65 -2.58 -1.05
N ARG A 66 8.39 -2.81 0.03
CA ARG A 66 9.03 -4.09 0.33
C ARG A 66 8.64 -4.59 1.71
N LEU A 67 8.75 -5.89 1.94
CA LEU A 67 8.58 -6.49 3.26
C LEU A 67 9.75 -6.11 4.15
N ILE A 68 9.47 -5.77 5.41
CA ILE A 68 10.50 -5.49 6.40
C ILE A 68 10.97 -6.79 7.07
N GLY A 69 12.29 -6.95 7.18
CA GLY A 69 12.89 -8.05 7.93
C GLY A 69 12.87 -7.81 9.45
N PRO A 70 13.15 -8.85 10.26
CA PRO A 70 13.37 -8.67 11.69
C PRO A 70 14.59 -7.77 11.94
N GLY A 71 14.52 -6.89 12.94
CA GLY A 71 15.63 -6.01 13.36
C GLY A 71 15.56 -4.56 12.90
N TYR A 72 14.53 -4.16 12.15
CA TYR A 72 14.24 -2.75 11.90
C TYR A 72 13.55 -2.13 13.11
N ASN A 73 14.09 -1.00 13.60
CA ASN A 73 13.64 -0.36 14.84
C ASN A 73 12.42 0.57 14.67
N SER A 74 11.88 0.73 13.45
CA SER A 74 10.70 1.57 13.22
C SER A 74 9.88 1.09 12.02
N LEU A 75 8.57 1.33 12.08
CA LEU A 75 7.64 1.12 10.98
C LEU A 75 7.23 2.46 10.37
N PRO A 76 7.13 2.56 9.03
CA PRO A 76 6.70 3.77 8.38
C PRO A 76 5.20 3.98 8.56
N ASN A 77 4.84 5.23 8.84
CA ASN A 77 3.48 5.69 8.94
C ASN A 77 2.95 6.10 7.57
N PHE A 78 1.69 5.77 7.31
CA PHE A 78 0.98 6.14 6.10
C PHE A 78 -0.30 6.91 6.41
N THR A 79 -0.68 7.80 5.50
CA THR A 79 -1.96 8.51 5.51
C THR A 79 -2.68 8.27 4.19
N LEU A 80 -4.01 8.30 4.22
CA LEU A 80 -4.85 8.15 3.03
C LEU A 80 -5.76 9.35 2.92
N THR A 81 -5.53 10.21 1.93
CA THR A 81 -6.34 11.41 1.68
C THR A 81 -6.78 11.44 0.23
N SER A 82 -8.08 11.52 -0.01
CA SER A 82 -8.67 11.57 -1.36
C SER A 82 -8.19 10.42 -2.27
N GLY A 83 -8.01 9.22 -1.70
CA GLY A 83 -7.53 8.04 -2.43
C GLY A 83 -6.02 8.02 -2.71
N VAL A 84 -5.26 9.01 -2.22
CA VAL A 84 -3.79 9.04 -2.34
C VAL A 84 -3.18 8.58 -1.03
N LEU A 85 -2.39 7.51 -1.11
CA LEU A 85 -1.61 6.98 -0.01
C LEU A 85 -0.30 7.75 0.09
N SER A 86 0.04 8.27 1.26
CA SER A 86 1.21 9.11 1.47
C SER A 86 2.04 8.63 2.64
N THR A 87 3.35 8.85 2.56
CA THR A 87 4.31 8.58 3.65
C THR A 87 5.43 9.60 3.62
N THR A 88 6.13 9.76 4.75
CA THR A 88 7.29 10.63 4.87
C THR A 88 8.48 9.80 5.29
N THR A 89 9.57 9.86 4.53
CA THR A 89 10.81 9.12 4.81
C THR A 89 12.03 9.96 4.44
N SER A 90 13.22 9.47 4.72
CA SER A 90 14.48 10.17 4.40
C SER A 90 14.53 10.51 2.91
N GLY A 91 14.95 11.74 2.59
CA GLY A 91 15.16 12.20 1.23
C GLY A 91 16.45 11.68 0.60
N PRO A 92 16.69 12.03 -0.69
CA PRO A 92 17.88 11.64 -1.43
C PRO A 92 19.16 11.90 -0.63
N HIS A 93 20.13 10.98 -0.70
CA HIS A 93 21.36 11.01 0.10
C HIS A 93 21.14 11.00 1.63
N GLY A 94 19.96 10.62 2.10
CA GLY A 94 19.59 10.67 3.52
C GLY A 94 19.35 12.10 4.04
N ILE A 95 19.19 13.07 3.14
CA ILE A 95 19.06 14.48 3.50
C ILE A 95 17.58 14.82 3.71
N GLY A 96 17.26 15.27 4.92
CA GLY A 96 15.91 15.71 5.27
C GLY A 96 14.86 14.61 5.18
N TYR A 97 13.60 15.03 5.29
CA TYR A 97 12.44 14.15 5.13
C TYR A 97 11.59 14.65 3.97
N VAL A 98 11.23 13.74 3.07
CA VAL A 98 10.44 14.03 1.88
C VAL A 98 9.13 13.26 1.95
N GLN A 99 8.05 13.91 1.53
CA GLN A 99 6.74 13.30 1.41
C GLN A 99 6.60 12.62 0.05
N TYR A 100 6.30 11.33 0.07
CA TYR A 100 6.04 10.53 -1.13
C TYR A 100 4.57 10.13 -1.20
N ASN A 101 4.00 10.17 -2.40
CA ASN A 101 2.59 9.92 -2.66
C ASN A 101 2.43 8.79 -3.68
N SER A 102 1.42 7.95 -3.48
CA SER A 102 1.09 6.88 -4.41
C SER A 102 0.82 7.40 -5.82
N SER A 103 1.35 6.70 -6.81
CA SER A 103 0.96 6.83 -8.20
C SER A 103 -0.49 6.38 -8.41
N THR A 104 -1.00 6.59 -9.62
CA THR A 104 -2.24 5.95 -10.07
C THR A 104 -2.07 4.43 -10.01
N VAL A 105 -3.05 3.75 -9.41
CA VAL A 105 -3.06 2.28 -9.34
C VAL A 105 -3.39 1.72 -10.71
N THR A 106 -2.46 0.95 -11.28
CA THR A 106 -2.66 0.21 -12.54
C THR A 106 -2.58 -1.28 -12.26
N ALA A 107 -3.59 -2.04 -12.67
CA ALA A 107 -3.62 -3.47 -12.44
C ALA A 107 -2.39 -4.16 -13.06
N GLY A 108 -1.76 -5.06 -12.31
CA GLY A 108 -0.56 -5.77 -12.73
C GLY A 108 0.72 -4.93 -12.74
N GLN A 109 0.69 -3.70 -12.21
CA GLN A 109 1.88 -2.87 -12.01
C GLN A 109 2.15 -2.70 -10.51
N GLU A 110 3.41 -2.51 -10.15
CA GLU A 110 3.81 -2.20 -8.78
C GLU A 110 3.29 -0.83 -8.36
N LEU A 111 2.83 -0.72 -7.11
CA LEU A 111 2.45 0.56 -6.54
C LEU A 111 3.70 1.40 -6.28
N GLN A 112 3.81 2.53 -6.96
CA GLN A 112 4.93 3.46 -6.82
C GLN A 112 4.56 4.62 -5.90
N PHE A 113 5.56 5.14 -5.20
CA PHE A 113 5.48 6.34 -4.40
C PHE A 113 6.44 7.38 -4.96
N LEU A 114 5.88 8.49 -5.44
CA LEU A 114 6.62 9.56 -6.10
C LEU A 114 6.79 10.71 -5.12
N ALA A 115 7.97 11.32 -5.10
CA ALA A 115 8.17 12.56 -4.37
C ALA A 115 7.19 13.60 -4.93
N ARG A 116 6.31 14.17 -4.10
CA ARG A 116 5.60 15.37 -4.53
C ARG A 116 6.63 16.49 -4.60
N ALA A 117 6.59 17.26 -5.68
CA ALA A 117 7.61 18.22 -6.05
C ALA A 117 8.07 19.05 -4.84
N GLN A 118 9.38 19.10 -4.64
CA GLN A 118 10.02 20.16 -3.90
C GLN A 118 9.72 21.46 -4.66
N GLU A 119 8.83 22.29 -4.12
CA GLU A 119 8.72 23.66 -4.60
C GLU A 119 10.02 24.39 -4.21
N GLY A 120 10.87 24.60 -5.22
CA GLY A 120 12.01 25.51 -5.14
C GLY A 120 13.29 24.92 -4.57
N GLY A 121 14.12 24.38 -5.45
CA GLY A 121 15.57 24.56 -5.34
C GLY A 121 15.94 25.76 -6.21
N MET A 122 15.97 26.95 -5.62
CA MET A 122 16.76 28.08 -6.12
C MET A 122 17.71 28.52 -5.01
#